data_AF-A0A970MWM9-F1
#
_entry.id   AF-A0A970MWM9-F1
#
_cell.length_a   1.000
_cell.length_b   1.000
_cell.length_c   1.000
_cell.angle_alpha   90.00
_cell.angle_beta   90.00
_cell.angle_gamma   90.00
#
_symmetry.space_group_name_H-M   'P 1'
#
loop_
_entity.id
_entity.type
_entity.pdbx_description
1 polymer ?
#
loop_
_entity_poly.entity_id
_entity_poly.type
_entity_poly.pdbx_seq_one_letter_code
_entity_poly.pdbx_strand_id
1 'polypeptide(L)'
;MSENDQYARGVAAFKAGDYDTAVEELEAVTKSDPANHKAFCYLGATYAAKQRYNAAIGAFKSAQQIAPGVASIHYNIAQAYEAGGVYSEAEYEYGRALEINPNYTLAQEALAKLKKRLDHV
;
A
#
# COMPACT_ATOMS: atom_id res chain seq x y z
N MET A 1 0.26 20.09 18.91
CA MET A 1 -0.71 19.20 18.22
C MET A 1 -0.33 17.78 18.61
N SER A 2 -1.28 16.95 19.02
CA SER A 2 -0.97 15.55 19.38
C SER A 2 -0.80 14.71 18.11
N GLU A 3 0.01 13.66 18.17
CA GLU A 3 0.26 12.74 17.05
C GLU A 3 -1.03 12.14 16.46
N ASN A 4 -2.02 11.85 17.32
CA ASN A 4 -3.35 11.40 16.91
C ASN A 4 -4.09 12.40 16.01
N ASP A 5 -3.84 13.70 16.18
CA ASP A 5 -4.44 14.75 15.37
C ASP A 5 -3.86 14.78 13.95
N GLN A 6 -2.53 14.60 13.82
CA GLN A 6 -1.85 14.54 12.52
C GLN A 6 -2.25 13.29 11.74
N TYR A 7 -2.31 12.12 12.38
CA TYR A 7 -2.77 10.90 11.71
C TYR A 7 -4.21 11.04 11.20
N ALA A 8 -5.12 11.57 12.03
CA ALA A 8 -6.51 11.77 11.62
C ALA A 8 -6.63 12.75 10.44
N ARG A 9 -5.87 13.85 10.47
CA ARG A 9 -5.82 14.84 9.38
C ARG A 9 -5.25 14.27 8.09
N GLY A 10 -4.14 13.52 8.17
CA GLY A 10 -3.55 12.87 7.00
C GLY A 10 -4.48 11.86 6.34
N VAL A 11 -5.18 11.04 7.15
CA VAL A 11 -6.18 10.10 6.65
C VAL A 11 -7.40 10.82 6.06
N ALA A 12 -7.86 11.91 6.69
CA ALA A 12 -8.96 12.72 6.17
C ALA A 12 -8.60 13.38 4.83
N ALA A 13 -7.39 13.94 4.72
CA ALA A 13 -6.88 14.52 3.48
C ALA A 13 -6.80 13.47 2.36
N PHE A 14 -6.29 12.27 2.65
CA PHE A 14 -6.28 11.16 1.68
C PHE A 14 -7.69 10.83 1.16
N LYS A 15 -8.66 10.73 2.06
CA LYS A 15 -10.06 10.46 1.71
C LYS A 15 -10.70 11.60 0.91
N ALA A 16 -10.28 12.84 1.15
CA ALA A 16 -10.71 14.01 0.41
C ALA A 16 -10.03 14.16 -0.96
N GLY A 17 -9.02 13.33 -1.27
CA GLY A 17 -8.21 13.44 -2.49
C GLY A 17 -7.14 14.54 -2.42
N ASP A 18 -7.00 15.21 -1.28
CA ASP A 18 -5.90 16.15 -1.04
C ASP A 18 -4.62 15.38 -0.70
N TYR A 19 -4.01 14.84 -1.75
CA TYR A 19 -2.84 13.98 -1.61
C TYR A 19 -1.59 14.75 -1.19
N ASP A 20 -1.52 16.06 -1.38
CA ASP A 20 -0.37 16.86 -0.95
C ASP A 20 -0.38 17.02 0.58
N THR A 21 -1.51 17.44 1.15
CA THR A 21 -1.67 17.49 2.61
C THR A 21 -1.55 16.10 3.24
N ALA A 22 -2.11 15.07 2.58
CA ALA A 22 -1.99 13.70 3.08
C ALA A 22 -0.53 13.24 3.17
N VAL A 23 0.31 13.52 2.17
CA VAL A 23 1.74 13.19 2.24
C VAL A 23 2.40 13.92 3.41
N GLU A 24 2.20 15.23 3.55
CA GLU A 24 2.86 16.01 4.60
C GLU A 24 2.52 15.48 6.00
N GLU A 25 1.23 15.30 6.28
CA GLU A 25 0.76 14.86 7.60
C GLU A 25 1.15 13.40 7.88
N LEU A 26 1.03 12.50 6.90
CA LEU A 26 1.38 11.09 7.09
C LEU A 26 2.90 10.89 7.19
N GLU A 27 3.72 11.66 6.45
CA GLU A 27 5.17 11.63 6.63
C GLU A 27 5.58 12.08 8.01
N ALA A 28 4.96 13.14 8.54
CA ALA A 28 5.21 13.58 9.91
C ALA A 28 4.91 12.46 10.92
N VAL A 29 3.77 11.77 10.76
CA VAL A 29 3.39 10.62 11.61
C VAL A 29 4.39 9.48 11.47
N THR A 30 4.82 9.11 10.27
CA THR A 30 5.80 8.01 10.10
C THR A 30 7.18 8.34 10.68
N LYS A 31 7.52 9.62 10.81
CA LYS A 31 8.76 10.07 11.48
C LYS A 31 8.63 10.08 13.00
N SER A 32 7.47 10.44 13.55
CA SER A 32 7.24 10.47 15.00
C SER A 32 6.95 9.09 15.58
N ASP A 33 6.17 8.28 14.84
CA ASP A 33 5.82 6.90 15.17
C ASP A 33 6.22 5.95 14.02
N PRO A 34 7.49 5.51 13.99
CA PRO A 34 7.98 4.54 13.02
C PRO A 34 7.37 3.14 13.15
N ALA A 35 6.59 2.86 14.21
CA ALA A 35 5.90 1.59 14.40
C ALA A 35 4.45 1.61 13.86
N ASN A 36 4.00 2.73 13.30
CA ASN A 36 2.65 2.86 12.79
C ASN A 36 2.50 2.30 11.37
N HIS A 37 2.31 0.98 11.25
CA HIS A 37 2.12 0.35 9.94
C HIS A 37 0.92 0.93 9.15
N LYS A 38 -0.12 1.45 9.84
CA LYS A 38 -1.29 2.05 9.18
C LYS A 38 -0.94 3.39 8.55
N ALA A 39 -0.15 4.22 9.22
CA ALA A 39 0.33 5.49 8.66
C ALA A 39 1.15 5.23 7.39
N PHE A 40 2.05 4.25 7.41
CA PHE A 40 2.79 3.82 6.22
C PHE A 40 1.88 3.29 5.10
N CYS A 41 0.80 2.57 5.43
CA CYS A 41 -0.18 2.15 4.42
C CYS A 41 -0.89 3.33 3.76
N TYR A 42 -1.36 4.31 4.54
CA TYR A 42 -1.99 5.50 3.96
C TYR A 42 -0.99 6.33 3.16
N LEU A 43 0.26 6.44 3.61
CA LEU A 43 1.32 7.14 2.89
C LEU A 43 1.61 6.45 1.54
N GLY A 44 1.72 5.12 1.55
CA GLY A 44 1.89 4.33 0.33
C GLY A 44 0.73 4.49 -0.65
N ALA A 45 -0.53 4.45 -0.15
CA ALA A 45 -1.71 4.64 -0.97
C ALA A 45 -1.78 6.06 -1.55
N THR A 46 -1.38 7.06 -0.77
CA THR A 46 -1.28 8.46 -1.21
C THR A 46 -0.25 8.60 -2.33
N TYR A 47 0.92 7.97 -2.19
CA TYR A 47 1.93 7.96 -3.24
C TYR A 47 1.46 7.24 -4.51
N ALA A 48 0.75 6.12 -4.37
CA ALA A 48 0.19 5.40 -5.51
C ALA A 48 -0.86 6.24 -6.25
N ALA A 49 -1.72 6.96 -5.52
CA ALA A 49 -2.70 7.88 -6.11
C ALA A 49 -2.04 9.03 -6.89
N LYS A 50 -0.86 9.48 -6.44
CA LYS A 50 0.00 10.43 -7.17
C LYS A 50 0.87 9.78 -8.26
N GLN A 51 0.63 8.51 -8.61
CA GLN A 51 1.42 7.72 -9.57
C GLN A 51 2.92 7.60 -9.24
N ARG A 52 3.30 7.84 -7.97
CA ARG A 52 4.69 7.71 -7.49
C ARG A 52 4.92 6.30 -6.98
N TYR A 53 4.85 5.31 -7.89
CA TYR A 53 4.83 3.89 -7.55
C TYR A 53 6.04 3.42 -6.72
N ASN A 54 7.26 3.89 -7.03
CA ASN A 54 8.45 3.54 -6.25
C ASN A 54 8.38 4.03 -4.79
N ALA A 55 7.85 5.24 -4.57
CA ALA A 55 7.65 5.77 -3.22
C ALA A 55 6.54 5.02 -2.49
N ALA A 56 5.46 4.65 -3.21
CA ALA A 56 4.39 3.83 -2.67
C ALA A 56 4.90 2.47 -2.18
N ILE A 57 5.67 1.77 -3.02
CA ILE A 57 6.30 0.48 -2.69
C ILE A 57 7.19 0.62 -1.45
N GLY A 58 8.01 1.68 -1.37
CA GLY A 58 8.86 1.95 -0.21
C GLY A 58 8.05 2.06 1.09
N ALA A 59 7.01 2.90 1.09
CA ALA A 59 6.15 3.08 2.26
C ALA A 59 5.41 1.80 2.64
N PHE A 60 4.86 1.06 1.68
CA PHE A 60 4.19 -0.21 1.95
C PHE A 60 5.16 -1.29 2.47
N LYS A 61 6.41 -1.34 2.00
CA LYS A 61 7.44 -2.24 2.54
C LYS A 61 7.81 -1.91 3.98
N SER A 62 7.86 -0.63 4.35
CA SER A 62 7.98 -0.25 5.76
C SER A 62 6.80 -0.78 6.58
N ALA A 63 5.55 -0.66 6.08
CA ALA A 63 4.39 -1.25 6.74
C ALA A 63 4.50 -2.79 6.87
N GLN A 64 5.01 -3.47 5.83
CA GLN A 64 5.22 -4.93 5.80
C GLN A 64 6.25 -5.38 6.83
N GLN A 65 7.35 -4.64 7.00
CA GLN A 65 8.36 -4.94 8.02
C GLN A 65 7.79 -4.87 9.44
N ILE A 66 6.89 -3.92 9.68
CA ILE A 66 6.25 -3.73 10.99
C ILE A 66 5.15 -4.79 11.22
N ALA A 67 4.36 -5.10 10.19
CA ALA A 67 3.19 -5.97 10.28
C ALA A 67 3.16 -7.02 9.14
N PRO A 68 4.07 -8.01 9.15
CA PRO A 68 4.22 -8.97 8.04
C PRO A 68 3.03 -9.94 7.90
N GLY A 69 2.19 -10.06 8.92
CA GLY A 69 1.01 -10.94 8.91
C GLY A 69 -0.26 -10.30 8.35
N VAL A 70 -0.18 -9.13 7.71
CA VAL A 70 -1.35 -8.39 7.23
C VAL A 70 -1.48 -8.51 5.72
N ALA A 71 -2.42 -9.35 5.27
CA ALA A 71 -2.65 -9.63 3.85
C ALA A 71 -2.91 -8.37 2.99
N SER A 72 -3.60 -7.36 3.54
CA SER A 72 -3.89 -6.13 2.81
C SER A 72 -2.63 -5.31 2.48
N ILE A 73 -1.57 -5.42 3.29
CA ILE A 73 -0.29 -4.75 3.01
C ILE A 73 0.37 -5.37 1.78
N HIS A 74 0.48 -6.70 1.73
CA HIS A 74 1.01 -7.42 0.58
C HIS A 74 0.21 -7.12 -0.70
N TYR A 75 -1.11 -7.09 -0.62
CA TYR A 75 -1.96 -6.69 -1.73
C TYR A 75 -1.71 -5.25 -2.22
N ASN A 76 -1.50 -4.30 -1.29
CA ASN A 76 -1.20 -2.92 -1.67
C ASN A 76 0.19 -2.80 -2.34
N ILE A 77 1.19 -3.56 -1.86
CA ILE A 77 2.50 -3.66 -2.54
C ILE A 77 2.32 -4.22 -3.96
N ALA A 78 1.56 -5.30 -4.10
CA ALA A 78 1.29 -5.94 -5.38
C ALA A 78 0.60 -4.98 -6.36
N GLN A 79 -0.41 -4.23 -5.92
CA GLN A 79 -1.06 -3.20 -6.73
C GLN A 79 -0.09 -2.11 -7.18
N ALA A 80 0.80 -1.67 -6.28
CA ALA A 80 1.79 -0.64 -6.62
C ALA A 80 2.80 -1.16 -7.65
N TYR A 81 3.23 -2.42 -7.56
CA TYR A 81 4.06 -3.08 -8.57
C TYR A 81 3.33 -3.25 -9.90
N GLU A 82 2.08 -3.72 -9.90
CA GLU A 82 1.27 -3.88 -11.11
C GLU A 82 1.09 -2.54 -11.84
N ALA A 83 0.77 -1.48 -11.10
CA ALA A 83 0.64 -0.13 -11.63
C ALA A 83 1.97 0.43 -12.17
N GLY A 84 3.09 0.03 -11.54
CA GLY A 84 4.44 0.32 -12.03
C GLY A 84 4.93 -0.55 -13.19
N GLY A 85 4.12 -1.51 -13.66
CA GLY A 85 4.47 -2.43 -14.76
C GLY A 85 5.39 -3.58 -14.36
N VAL A 86 5.64 -3.78 -13.07
CA VAL A 86 6.54 -4.80 -12.53
C VAL A 86 5.71 -6.04 -12.16
N TYR A 87 5.28 -6.78 -13.18
CA TYR A 87 4.25 -7.82 -13.03
C TYR A 87 4.69 -9.05 -12.24
N SER A 88 5.95 -9.46 -12.33
CA SER A 88 6.49 -10.61 -11.59
C SER A 88 6.42 -10.40 -10.07
N GLU A 89 6.80 -9.21 -9.61
CA GLU A 89 6.76 -8.84 -8.20
C GLU A 89 5.33 -8.62 -7.72
N ALA A 90 4.44 -8.11 -8.59
CA ALA A 90 3.02 -8.01 -8.29
C ALA A 90 2.40 -9.41 -8.05
N GLU A 91 2.67 -10.37 -8.94
CA GLU A 91 2.20 -11.75 -8.78
C GLU A 91 2.71 -12.37 -7.47
N TYR A 92 4.00 -12.20 -7.17
CA TYR A 92 4.59 -12.70 -5.92
C TYR A 92 3.86 -12.16 -4.69
N GLU A 93 3.65 -10.84 -4.61
CA GLU A 93 3.03 -10.20 -3.45
C GLU A 93 1.53 -10.51 -3.34
N TYR A 94 0.81 -10.68 -4.47
CA TYR A 94 -0.55 -11.23 -4.44
C TYR A 94 -0.58 -12.65 -3.87
N GLY A 95 0.37 -13.49 -4.26
CA GLY A 95 0.53 -14.83 -3.70
C GLY A 95 0.74 -14.79 -2.18
N ARG A 96 1.62 -13.92 -1.70
CA ARG A 96 1.85 -13.72 -0.26
C ARG A 96 0.59 -13.29 0.49
N ALA A 97 -0.20 -12.38 -0.09
CA ALA A 97 -1.48 -11.97 0.50
C ALA A 97 -2.44 -13.15 0.68
N LEU A 98 -2.47 -14.08 -0.30
CA LEU A 98 -3.30 -15.29 -0.27
C LEU A 98 -2.74 -16.39 0.63
N GLU A 99 -1.43 -16.49 0.80
CA GLU A 99 -0.84 -17.37 1.82
C GLU A 99 -1.24 -16.95 3.24
N ILE A 100 -1.27 -15.63 3.51
CA ILE A 100 -1.66 -15.08 4.81
C ILE A 100 -3.17 -15.19 5.02
N ASN A 101 -3.96 -14.85 4.00
CA ASN A 101 -5.41 -14.97 4.02
C ASN A 101 -5.92 -15.61 2.71
N PRO A 102 -6.14 -16.94 2.71
CA PRO A 102 -6.62 -17.65 1.53
C PRO A 102 -7.96 -17.13 0.99
N ASN A 103 -8.78 -16.50 1.83
CA ASN A 103 -10.09 -15.97 1.48
C ASN A 103 -10.05 -14.48 1.09
N TYR A 104 -8.87 -13.92 0.83
CA TYR A 104 -8.75 -12.51 0.46
C TYR A 104 -9.14 -12.28 -1.01
N THR A 105 -10.46 -12.17 -1.24
CA THR A 105 -11.07 -12.12 -2.58
C THR A 105 -10.44 -11.09 -3.50
N LEU A 106 -10.11 -9.89 -2.98
CA LEU A 106 -9.46 -8.85 -3.77
C LEU A 106 -8.12 -9.30 -4.37
N ALA A 107 -7.30 -10.04 -3.62
CA ALA A 107 -6.04 -10.57 -4.13
C ALA A 107 -6.25 -11.74 -5.10
N GLN A 108 -7.27 -12.58 -4.88
CA GLN A 108 -7.60 -13.67 -5.81
C GLN A 108 -8.00 -13.11 -7.18
N GLU A 109 -8.91 -12.12 -7.19
CA GLU A 109 -9.38 -11.47 -8.41
C GLU A 109 -8.25 -10.74 -9.14
N ALA A 110 -7.43 -9.98 -8.40
CA ALA A 110 -6.31 -9.24 -8.97
C ALA A 110 -5.27 -10.19 -9.59
N LEU A 111 -4.87 -11.25 -8.88
CA LEU A 111 -3.93 -12.24 -9.38
C LEU A 111 -4.46 -12.98 -10.61
N ALA A 112 -5.73 -13.41 -10.58
CA ALA A 112 -6.35 -14.08 -11.71
C ALA A 112 -6.41 -13.16 -12.96
N LYS A 113 -6.71 -11.88 -12.76
CA LYS A 113 -6.70 -10.88 -13.83
C LYS A 113 -5.29 -10.66 -14.38
N LEU A 114 -4.29 -10.55 -13.50
CA LEU A 114 -2.89 -10.37 -13.87
C LEU A 114 -2.39 -11.56 -14.70
N LYS A 115 -2.64 -12.80 -14.26
CA LYS A 115 -2.26 -14.01 -14.99
C LYS A 115 -2.84 -14.07 -16.39
N LYS A 116 -4.15 -13.83 -16.52
CA LYS A 116 -4.81 -13.76 -17.84
C LYS A 116 -4.15 -12.72 -18.75
N ARG A 117 -3.74 -11.57 -18.21
CA ARG A 117 -3.05 -10.54 -18.98
C ARG A 117 -1.69 -11.01 -19.49
N LEU A 118 -0.95 -11.79 -18.68
CA LEU A 118 0.38 -12.30 -19.04
C LEU A 118 0.31 -13.51 -20.00
N ASP A 119 -0.72 -14.35 -19.90
CA ASP A 119 -0.94 -15.51 -20.78
C ASP A 119 -1.30 -15.12 -22.23
N HIS A 120 -1.67 -13.85 -22.46
CA HIS A 120 -2.05 -13.30 -23.77
C HIS A 120 -0.94 -12.46 -24.44
N VAL A 121 0.31 -12.56 -23.96
CA VAL A 121 1.51 -11.92 -24.54
C VAL A 121 2.42 -12.98 -25.14
#